data_AF-E9GQ88-F1
#
_entry.id   AF-E9GQ88-F1
#
_cell.length_a   1.000
_cell.length_b   1.000
_cell.length_c   1.000
_cell.angle_alpha   90.00
_cell.angle_beta   90.00
_cell.angle_gamma   90.00
#
_symmetry.space_group_name_H-M   'P 1'
#
loop_
_entity.id
_entity.type
_entity.pdbx_description
1 polymer ?
#
loop_
_entity_poly.entity_id
_entity_poly.type
_entity_poly.pdbx_seq_one_letter_code
_entity_poly.pdbx_strand_id
1 'polypeptide(L)'
;MEIVSKIRVDAVLRKIGTKDIDADYYECIPLNSDVFTIGRERQSHFCIPDKSGVVSRKHADGMEINGPSKGKNGVAVNRVELRKEQQMSIQHMDTINFGVGNKYKYTFRVQSDSSQVGEEPVAKKRRIPLANRNCPSLKDDGQRVQQLLQENIVLKERLDETMKELERVREELRVQKELNDEK
;
A
#
# COMPACT_ATOMS: atom_id res chain seq x y z
N MET A 1 10.32 -27.50 1.56
CA MET A 1 10.91 -26.36 0.84
C MET A 1 10.66 -25.13 1.68
N GLU A 2 11.65 -24.69 2.46
CA GLU A 2 11.57 -23.43 3.19
C GLU A 2 12.09 -22.32 2.27
N ILE A 3 11.20 -21.44 1.82
CA ILE A 3 11.61 -20.18 1.19
C ILE A 3 11.94 -19.23 2.35
N VAL A 4 13.13 -19.39 2.94
CA VAL A 4 13.66 -18.36 3.83
C VAL A 4 14.28 -17.30 2.95
N SER A 5 13.50 -16.30 2.54
CA SER A 5 14.03 -15.13 1.83
C SER A 5 14.86 -14.30 2.82
N LYS A 6 16.08 -14.77 3.13
CA LYS A 6 17.04 -14.01 3.91
C LYS A 6 17.47 -12.82 3.08
N ILE A 7 17.23 -11.63 3.62
CA ILE A 7 17.83 -10.40 3.12
C ILE A 7 19.34 -10.58 3.05
N ARG A 8 19.92 -10.30 1.88
CA ARG A 8 21.38 -10.35 1.68
C ARG A 8 22.07 -9.26 2.50
N VAL A 9 23.33 -9.51 2.83
CA VAL A 9 24.23 -8.70 3.68
C VAL A 9 24.44 -7.25 3.18
N ASP A 10 23.87 -6.88 2.02
CA ASP A 10 24.02 -5.58 1.36
C ASP A 10 22.68 -4.85 1.13
N ALA A 11 21.64 -5.17 1.90
CA ALA A 11 20.37 -4.46 1.78
C ALA A 11 20.36 -3.14 2.55
N VAL A 12 19.57 -2.17 2.07
CA VAL A 12 19.39 -0.86 2.67
C VAL A 12 17.91 -0.51 2.78
N LEU A 13 17.52 0.21 3.84
CA LEU A 13 16.25 0.92 3.87
C LEU A 13 16.45 2.32 3.30
N ARG A 14 16.02 2.54 2.06
CA ARG A 14 16.05 3.85 1.41
C ARG A 14 14.80 4.63 1.79
N LYS A 15 14.96 5.86 2.28
CA LYS A 15 13.83 6.73 2.60
C LYS A 15 13.04 7.07 1.32
N ILE A 16 11.73 6.85 1.33
CA ILE A 16 10.84 7.18 0.21
C ILE A 16 9.70 8.09 0.68
N GLY A 17 9.90 9.39 0.48
CA GLY A 17 8.89 10.40 0.79
C GLY A 17 9.06 11.04 2.17
N THR A 18 9.45 12.31 2.16
CA THR A 18 9.01 13.38 3.06
C THR A 18 9.61 14.66 2.52
N LYS A 19 8.77 15.65 2.21
CA LYS A 19 9.23 16.96 1.70
C LYS A 19 9.68 17.91 2.83
N ASP A 20 9.35 17.59 4.09
CA ASP A 20 9.39 18.56 5.20
C ASP A 20 10.22 18.11 6.43
N ILE A 21 11.26 17.30 6.23
CA ILE A 21 12.14 16.90 7.33
C ILE A 21 13.57 17.03 6.84
N ASP A 22 14.37 17.85 7.53
CA ASP A 22 15.81 18.05 7.38
C ASP A 22 16.43 16.90 6.57
N ALA A 23 16.63 17.18 5.28
CA ALA A 23 16.81 16.18 4.23
C ALA A 23 18.11 15.37 4.38
N ASP A 24 19.01 15.79 5.27
CA ASP A 24 20.43 15.46 5.18
C ASP A 24 20.86 14.25 6.02
N TYR A 25 19.98 13.67 6.84
CA TYR A 25 20.44 12.72 7.88
C TYR A 25 20.09 11.24 7.68
N TYR A 26 19.15 10.86 6.79
CA TYR A 26 18.67 9.46 6.70
C TYR A 26 18.28 9.00 5.28
N GLU A 27 19.10 9.29 4.26
CA GLU A 27 18.76 8.83 2.90
C GLU A 27 18.71 7.31 2.81
N CYS A 28 19.65 6.60 3.46
CA CYS A 28 19.74 5.14 3.48
C CYS A 28 20.17 4.61 4.85
N ILE A 29 19.59 3.49 5.26
CA ILE A 29 19.94 2.74 6.48
C ILE A 29 20.46 1.36 6.07
N PRO A 30 21.76 1.05 6.22
CA PRO A 30 22.30 -0.28 5.92
C PRO A 30 21.75 -1.35 6.87
N LEU A 31 21.30 -2.47 6.30
CA LEU A 31 20.83 -3.68 7.00
C LEU A 31 21.98 -4.69 7.19
N ASN A 32 23.21 -4.19 7.35
CA ASN A 32 24.44 -4.98 7.29
C ASN A 32 24.81 -5.62 8.64
N SER A 33 24.00 -5.42 9.67
CA SER A 33 24.23 -5.93 11.03
C SER A 33 23.12 -6.89 11.43
N ASP A 34 23.50 -8.05 11.96
CA ASP A 34 22.59 -9.07 12.49
C ASP A 34 21.67 -8.52 13.59
N VAL A 35 22.10 -7.42 14.23
CA VAL A 35 21.30 -6.67 15.19
C VAL A 35 21.45 -5.18 14.90
N PHE A 36 20.37 -4.53 14.48
CA PHE A 36 20.28 -3.08 14.45
C PHE A 36 19.05 -2.61 15.23
N THR A 37 19.07 -1.34 15.62
CA THR A 37 17.95 -0.68 16.31
C THR A 37 17.62 0.62 15.60
N ILE A 38 16.34 0.82 15.31
CA ILE A 38 15.80 2.05 14.72
C ILE A 38 14.92 2.73 15.76
N GLY A 39 15.14 4.01 15.99
CA GLY A 39 14.32 4.79 16.92
C GLY A 39 14.79 6.23 17.00
N ARG A 40 14.15 7.05 17.84
CA ARG A 40 14.56 8.46 18.03
C ARG A 40 15.63 8.70 19.08
N GLU A 41 16.04 7.66 19.79
CA GLU A 41 17.10 7.74 20.79
C GLU A 41 18.47 7.77 20.11
N ARG A 42 19.37 8.66 20.56
CA ARG A 42 20.73 8.80 20.02
C ARG A 42 21.58 7.53 20.12
N GLN A 43 21.22 6.62 21.04
CA GLN A 43 21.89 5.33 21.22
C GLN A 43 21.39 4.26 20.24
N SER A 44 20.38 4.57 19.42
CA SER A 44 19.95 3.65 18.35
C SER A 44 21.00 3.62 17.26
N HIS A 45 21.21 2.46 16.65
CA HIS A 45 22.08 2.34 15.47
C HIS A 45 21.63 3.31 14.37
N PHE A 46 20.31 3.44 14.22
CA PHE A 46 19.67 4.39 13.30
C PHE A 46 18.73 5.32 14.07
N CYS A 47 19.24 6.51 14.36
CA CYS A 47 18.54 7.50 15.17
C CYS A 47 17.68 8.42 14.30
N ILE A 48 16.37 8.24 14.18
CA ILE A 48 15.45 9.16 13.47
C ILE A 48 15.11 10.36 14.40
N PRO A 49 15.46 11.63 14.06
CA PRO A 49 15.33 12.80 14.92
C PRO A 49 13.89 13.31 14.88
N ASP A 50 12.99 12.47 15.35
CA ASP A 50 11.57 12.73 15.31
C ASP A 50 11.13 13.61 16.47
N LYS A 51 11.02 14.91 16.20
CA LYS A 51 10.46 15.90 17.13
C LYS A 51 8.97 15.69 17.39
N SER A 52 8.25 15.00 16.49
CA SER A 52 6.80 14.79 16.63
C SER A 52 6.40 13.64 17.54
N GLY A 53 7.35 12.80 17.98
CA GLY A 53 7.08 11.67 18.87
C GLY A 53 6.27 10.54 18.23
N VAL A 54 6.14 10.53 16.90
CA VAL A 54 5.58 9.43 16.11
C VAL A 54 6.47 8.19 16.25
N VAL A 55 7.79 8.37 16.14
CA VAL A 55 8.78 7.31 16.30
C VAL A 55 9.16 7.19 17.78
N SER A 56 9.19 5.96 18.28
CA SER A 56 9.57 5.68 19.66
C SER A 56 11.08 5.75 19.87
N ARG A 57 11.54 5.90 21.12
CA ARG A 57 12.99 5.96 21.44
C ARG A 57 13.74 4.75 20.87
N LYS A 58 13.16 3.57 21.07
CA LYS A 58 13.48 2.31 20.38
C LYS A 58 12.18 1.85 19.71
N HIS A 59 12.15 1.80 18.39
CA HIS A 59 10.91 1.66 17.61
C HIS A 59 10.84 0.33 16.86
N ALA A 60 11.96 -0.10 16.28
CA ALA A 60 12.12 -1.41 15.63
C ALA A 60 13.55 -1.93 15.83
N ASP A 61 13.73 -3.24 15.74
CA ASP A 61 15.02 -3.93 15.88
C ASP A 61 15.07 -5.25 15.08
N GLY A 62 16.28 -5.71 14.77
CA GLY A 62 16.57 -7.06 14.24
C GLY A 62 16.64 -7.20 12.71
N MET A 63 17.06 -8.39 12.21
CA MET A 63 17.05 -8.74 10.76
C MET A 63 15.64 -8.73 10.14
N GLU A 64 14.61 -8.92 10.98
CA GLU A 64 13.20 -8.87 10.63
C GLU A 64 12.60 -7.62 11.25
N ILE A 65 11.64 -6.98 10.58
CA ILE A 65 10.99 -5.81 11.15
C ILE A 65 10.04 -6.31 12.24
N ASN A 66 10.42 -6.07 13.48
CA ASN A 66 9.55 -6.34 14.62
C ASN A 66 8.53 -5.21 14.77
N GLY A 67 7.29 -5.60 15.06
CA GLY A 67 6.31 -4.70 15.62
C GLY A 67 6.85 -4.08 16.92
N PRO A 68 6.41 -2.87 17.28
CA PRO A 68 7.07 -2.08 18.31
C PRO A 68 7.01 -2.78 19.67
N SER A 69 8.16 -3.00 20.31
CA SER A 69 8.23 -3.63 21.64
C SER A 69 7.65 -2.74 22.76
N LYS A 70 7.76 -1.41 22.61
CA LYS A 70 7.31 -0.40 23.62
C LYS A 70 6.70 0.87 23.00
N GLY A 71 6.26 0.82 21.75
CA GLY A 71 5.80 2.00 21.00
C GLY A 71 4.28 2.23 21.03
N LYS A 72 3.88 3.51 21.06
CA LYS A 72 2.46 3.93 20.93
C LYS A 72 1.96 3.94 19.49
N ASN A 73 2.87 4.11 18.54
CA ASN A 73 2.57 4.08 17.11
C ASN A 73 3.29 2.85 16.55
N GLY A 74 2.53 2.00 15.87
CA GLY A 74 2.92 0.78 15.18
C GLY A 74 4.04 0.91 14.16
N VAL A 75 4.36 -0.24 13.60
CA VAL A 75 5.18 -0.40 12.40
C VAL A 75 4.30 -1.13 11.40
N ALA A 76 4.34 -0.71 10.13
CA ALA A 76 3.67 -1.42 9.06
C ALA A 76 4.64 -1.80 7.95
N VAL A 77 4.40 -2.97 7.37
CA VAL A 77 5.09 -3.45 6.18
C VAL A 77 4.05 -3.58 5.08
N ASN A 78 4.27 -2.94 3.94
CA ASN A 78 3.34 -2.88 2.81
C ASN A 78 1.92 -2.46 3.23
N ARG A 79 1.82 -1.48 4.15
CA ARG A 79 0.57 -0.98 4.77
C ARG A 79 -0.16 -1.99 5.66
N VAL A 80 0.42 -3.15 5.94
CA VAL A 80 -0.07 -4.11 6.92
C VAL A 80 0.58 -3.80 8.26
N GLU A 81 -0.22 -3.41 9.25
CA GLU A 81 0.25 -3.09 10.59
C GLU A 81 0.69 -4.37 11.33
N LEU A 82 1.89 -4.33 11.91
CA LEU A 82 2.43 -5.42 12.73
C LEU A 82 1.91 -5.31 14.15
N ARG A 83 1.48 -6.45 14.70
CA ARG A 83 1.14 -6.54 16.13
C ARG A 83 2.40 -6.39 16.97
N LYS A 84 2.22 -6.06 18.25
CA LYS A 84 3.32 -5.97 19.21
C LYS A 84 4.13 -7.27 19.21
N GLU A 85 5.46 -7.16 19.10
CA GLU A 85 6.39 -8.30 19.08
C GLU A 85 6.21 -9.28 17.90
N GLN A 86 5.29 -8.99 16.97
CA GLN A 86 5.16 -9.76 15.74
C GLN A 86 6.37 -9.48 14.85
N GLN A 87 7.05 -10.55 14.45
CA GLN A 87 8.14 -10.48 13.48
C GLN A 87 7.58 -10.66 12.08
N MET A 88 8.13 -9.92 11.12
CA MET A 88 7.83 -10.10 9.71
C MET A 88 9.11 -10.10 8.89
N SER A 89 9.28 -11.15 8.09
CA SER A 89 10.32 -11.21 7.08
C SER A 89 10.10 -10.10 6.06
N ILE A 90 11.12 -9.28 5.85
CA ILE A 90 11.12 -8.24 4.83
C ILE A 90 11.79 -8.72 3.56
N GLN A 91 11.27 -8.28 2.41
CA GLN A 91 11.72 -8.63 1.06
C GLN A 91 12.17 -7.38 0.30
N HIS A 92 12.91 -7.59 -0.79
CA HIS A 92 13.28 -6.52 -1.71
C HIS A 92 12.03 -5.77 -2.20
N MET A 93 12.10 -4.44 -2.25
CA MET A 93 11.02 -3.51 -2.61
C MET A 93 9.88 -3.37 -1.60
N ASP A 94 9.92 -4.09 -0.48
CA ASP A 94 8.95 -3.87 0.61
C ASP A 94 9.01 -2.44 1.13
N THR A 95 7.85 -1.93 1.50
CA THR A 95 7.71 -0.60 2.09
C THR A 95 7.50 -0.74 3.59
N ILE A 96 8.35 -0.10 4.38
CA ILE A 96 8.26 -0.07 5.84
C ILE A 96 7.83 1.32 6.26
N ASN A 97 6.76 1.41 7.04
CA ASN A 97 6.23 2.64 7.56
C ASN A 97 6.33 2.67 9.09
N PHE A 98 6.82 3.78 9.63
CA PHE A 98 6.84 4.03 11.07
C PHE A 98 5.74 5.04 11.43
N GLY A 99 4.82 4.63 12.31
CA GLY A 99 3.59 5.36 12.62
C GLY A 99 2.35 4.45 12.57
N VAL A 100 1.14 5.02 12.64
CA VAL A 100 -0.13 4.28 12.44
C VAL A 100 -1.11 5.16 11.67
N GLY A 101 -1.81 4.58 10.69
CA GLY A 101 -2.85 5.26 9.91
C GLY A 101 -2.34 6.54 9.26
N ASN A 102 -3.06 7.65 9.43
CA ASN A 102 -2.66 8.95 8.87
C ASN A 102 -1.38 9.54 9.51
N LYS A 103 -0.77 8.86 10.49
CA LYS A 103 0.46 9.30 11.18
C LYS A 103 1.72 8.61 10.67
N TYR A 104 1.67 7.83 9.58
CA TYR A 104 2.88 7.30 8.94
C TYR A 104 3.72 8.45 8.37
N LYS A 105 4.63 8.97 9.20
CA LYS A 105 5.47 10.12 8.84
C LYS A 105 6.77 9.69 8.16
N TYR A 106 7.28 8.50 8.49
CA TYR A 106 8.51 7.98 7.94
C TYR A 106 8.23 6.71 7.15
N THR A 107 8.65 6.72 5.89
CA THR A 107 8.47 5.59 4.98
C THR A 107 9.79 5.25 4.34
N PHE A 108 10.13 3.97 4.36
CA PHE A 108 11.34 3.43 3.80
C PHE A 108 11.01 2.31 2.82
N ARG A 109 11.88 2.10 1.85
CA ARG A 109 11.82 1.00 0.90
C ARG A 109 13.05 0.13 1.10
N VAL A 110 12.84 -1.17 1.25
CA VAL A 110 13.90 -2.15 1.26
C VAL A 110 14.49 -2.24 -0.14
N GLN A 111 15.77 -1.98 -0.28
CA GLN A 111 16.53 -2.22 -1.50
C GLN A 111 17.61 -3.23 -1.18
N SER A 112 17.79 -4.22 -2.04
CA SER A 112 18.82 -5.24 -1.89
C SER A 112 19.56 -5.18 -3.20
N ASP A 113 20.87 -4.96 -3.14
CA ASP A 113 21.72 -4.97 -4.35
C ASP A 113 21.86 -6.42 -4.83
N SER A 114 20.80 -6.94 -5.45
CA SER A 114 20.89 -8.12 -6.28
C SER A 114 21.29 -7.65 -7.68
N SER A 115 22.31 -8.28 -8.24
CA SER A 115 22.81 -8.03 -9.60
C SER A 115 21.78 -8.29 -10.72
N GLN A 116 20.53 -8.64 -10.41
CA GLN A 116 19.40 -8.65 -11.34
C GLN A 116 18.63 -7.31 -11.43
N VAL A 117 18.98 -6.33 -10.59
CA VAL A 117 18.38 -4.99 -10.59
C VAL A 117 19.50 -3.95 -10.59
N GLY A 118 20.53 -4.20 -11.40
CA GLY A 118 21.62 -3.27 -11.67
C GLY A 118 21.20 -2.23 -12.69
N GLU A 119 20.15 -1.48 -12.40
CA GLU A 119 19.87 -0.18 -13.00
C GLU A 119 18.90 0.52 -12.05
N GLU A 120 19.41 1.47 -11.25
CA GLU A 120 18.57 2.63 -10.95
C GLU A 120 18.00 3.07 -12.30
N PRO A 121 16.67 3.20 -12.50
CA PRO A 121 16.24 4.12 -13.51
C PRO A 121 16.76 5.44 -12.98
N VAL A 122 17.89 5.89 -13.53
CA VAL A 122 18.28 7.30 -13.53
C VAL A 122 17.17 7.95 -14.33
N ALA A 123 16.02 8.12 -13.68
CA ALA A 123 15.09 9.15 -13.98
C ALA A 123 15.87 10.42 -13.67
N LYS A 124 16.74 10.81 -14.63
CA LYS A 124 16.81 12.19 -15.08
C LYS A 124 15.38 12.65 -14.92
N LYS A 125 15.12 13.58 -14.00
CA LYS A 125 13.84 14.24 -13.90
C LYS A 125 13.63 14.95 -15.24
N ARG A 126 13.28 14.20 -16.29
CA ARG A 126 12.47 14.69 -17.38
C ARG A 126 11.27 15.15 -16.60
N ARG A 127 11.12 16.47 -16.48
CA ARG A 127 9.84 17.07 -16.16
C ARG A 127 8.87 16.38 -17.10
N ILE A 128 8.16 15.39 -16.58
CA ILE A 128 6.96 14.91 -17.25
C ILE A 128 6.10 16.18 -17.24
N PRO A 129 5.70 16.71 -18.41
CA PRO A 129 4.75 17.78 -18.42
C PRO A 129 3.59 17.32 -17.52
N LEU A 130 3.27 18.09 -16.48
CA LEU A 130 2.15 17.79 -15.56
C LEU A 130 0.81 17.71 -16.31
N ALA A 131 0.78 18.11 -17.58
CA ALA A 131 -0.24 17.74 -18.52
C ALA A 131 0.05 16.35 -19.08
N ASN A 132 -0.53 15.32 -18.44
CA ASN A 132 -1.07 14.25 -19.25
C ASN A 132 -2.13 14.91 -20.15
N ARG A 133 -1.77 15.27 -21.39
CA ARG A 133 -2.70 15.88 -22.37
C ARG A 133 -3.88 14.96 -22.72
N ASN A 134 -3.92 13.75 -22.16
CA ASN A 134 -5.02 12.80 -22.23
C ASN A 134 -5.71 12.52 -20.88
N CYS A 135 -5.43 13.30 -19.83
CA CYS A 135 -6.33 13.35 -18.68
C CYS A 135 -7.39 14.41 -18.98
N PRO A 136 -8.67 14.04 -19.19
CA PRO A 136 -9.76 15.01 -19.25
C PRO A 136 -9.70 15.86 -17.99
N SER A 137 -9.64 17.18 -18.17
CA SER A 137 -9.75 18.09 -17.04
C SER A 137 -11.22 18.11 -16.62
N LEU A 138 -11.49 18.18 -15.31
CA LEU A 138 -12.84 18.32 -14.75
C LEU A 138 -13.64 19.53 -15.28
N LYS A 139 -13.02 20.41 -16.07
CA LYS A 139 -13.67 21.53 -16.74
C LYS A 139 -14.20 21.18 -18.15
N ASP A 140 -13.79 20.06 -18.74
CA ASP A 140 -14.19 19.61 -20.08
C ASP A 140 -15.20 18.44 -20.04
N ASP A 141 -15.53 17.91 -18.86
CA ASP A 141 -16.31 16.66 -18.70
C ASP A 141 -17.81 16.85 -18.48
N GLY A 142 -18.38 18.05 -18.64
CA GLY A 142 -19.82 18.27 -18.44
C GLY A 142 -20.69 17.40 -19.35
N GLN A 143 -20.28 17.27 -20.62
CA GLN A 143 -20.95 16.39 -21.59
C GLN A 143 -20.76 14.91 -21.27
N ARG A 144 -19.58 14.54 -20.76
CA ARG A 144 -19.28 13.15 -20.39
C ARG A 144 -20.07 12.72 -19.15
N VAL A 145 -20.26 13.63 -18.20
CA VAL A 145 -21.14 13.41 -17.04
C VAL A 145 -22.60 13.27 -17.49
N GLN A 146 -23.08 14.11 -18.42
CA GLN A 146 -24.42 13.95 -18.99
C GLN A 146 -24.62 12.63 -19.73
N GLN A 147 -23.62 12.20 -20.52
CA GLN A 147 -23.66 10.89 -21.19
C GLN A 147 -23.71 9.74 -20.19
N LEU A 148 -22.88 9.77 -19.15
CA LEU A 148 -22.89 8.73 -18.10
C LEU A 148 -24.23 8.69 -17.34
N LEU A 149 -24.84 9.85 -17.08
CA LEU A 149 -26.17 9.91 -16.47
C LEU A 149 -27.25 9.32 -17.40
N GLN A 150 -27.18 9.60 -18.70
CA GLN A 150 -28.10 9.05 -19.69
C GLN A 150 -27.94 7.53 -19.85
N GLU A 151 -26.70 7.05 -19.91
CA GLU A 151 -26.39 5.62 -19.94
C GLU A 151 -26.89 4.91 -18.68
N ASN A 152 -26.78 5.55 -17.51
CA ASN A 152 -27.29 4.99 -16.27
C ASN A 152 -28.82 4.85 -16.26
N ILE A 153 -29.55 5.78 -16.87
CA ILE A 153 -31.02 5.70 -17.01
C ILE A 153 -31.40 4.52 -17.90
N VAL A 154 -30.78 4.39 -19.07
CA VAL A 154 -31.04 3.27 -20.00
C VAL A 154 -30.72 1.92 -19.37
N LEU A 155 -29.63 1.84 -18.59
CA LEU A 155 -29.27 0.62 -17.87
C LEU A 155 -30.29 0.25 -16.79
N LYS A 156 -30.87 1.23 -16.10
CA LYS A 156 -31.95 0.99 -15.13
C LYS A 156 -33.22 0.46 -15.81
N GLU A 157 -33.61 1.06 -16.93
CA GLU A 157 -34.79 0.59 -17.69
C GLU A 157 -34.61 -0.86 -18.17
N ARG A 158 -33.43 -1.20 -18.72
CA ARG A 158 -33.11 -2.59 -19.11
C ARG A 158 -33.09 -3.56 -17.94
N LEU A 159 -32.63 -3.12 -16.77
CA LEU A 159 -32.65 -3.94 -15.56
C LEU A 159 -34.10 -4.24 -15.13
N ASP A 160 -34.97 -3.24 -15.17
CA ASP A 160 -36.40 -3.39 -14.83
C ASP A 160 -37.11 -4.34 -15.82
N GLU A 161 -36.80 -4.26 -17.11
CA GLU A 161 -37.30 -5.20 -18.13
C GLU A 161 -36.85 -6.64 -17.84
N THR A 162 -35.55 -6.81 -17.57
CA THR A 162 -34.97 -8.13 -17.24
C THR A 162 -35.59 -8.72 -15.97
N MET A 163 -35.88 -7.88 -14.97
CA MET A 163 -36.54 -8.31 -13.74
C MET A 163 -37.98 -8.77 -13.98
N LYS A 164 -38.73 -8.07 -14.83
CA LYS A 164 -40.10 -8.48 -15.22
C LYS A 164 -40.10 -9.80 -15.98
N GLU A 165 -39.14 -10.01 -16.88
CA GLU A 165 -38.99 -11.30 -17.58
C GLU A 165 -38.67 -12.43 -16.60
N LEU A 166 -37.78 -12.20 -15.63
CA LEU A 166 -37.45 -13.17 -14.60
C LEU A 166 -38.67 -13.56 -13.75
N GLU A 167 -39.52 -12.58 -13.38
CA GLU A 167 -40.76 -12.83 -12.66
C GLU A 167 -41.74 -13.68 -13.49
N ARG A 168 -41.89 -13.39 -14.78
CA ARG A 168 -42.72 -14.21 -15.68
C ARG A 168 -42.22 -15.64 -15.78
N VAL A 169 -40.91 -15.83 -15.98
CA VAL A 169 -40.31 -17.18 -16.05
C VAL A 169 -40.50 -17.94 -14.75
N ARG A 170 -40.38 -17.27 -13.60
CA ARG A 170 -40.64 -17.89 -12.29
C ARG A 170 -42.08 -18.33 -12.13
N GLU A 171 -43.02 -17.52 -12.60
CA GLU A 171 -44.44 -17.84 -12.55
C GLU A 171 -44.81 -18.98 -13.51
N GLU A 172 -44.29 -18.97 -14.73
CA GLU A 172 -44.45 -20.08 -15.68
C GLU A 172 -43.89 -21.39 -15.12
N LEU A 173 -42.72 -21.34 -14.46
CA LEU A 173 -42.12 -22.50 -13.80
C LEU A 173 -42.97 -22.99 -12.62
N ARG A 174 -43.61 -22.08 -11.87
CA ARG A 174 -44.52 -22.40 -10.77
C ARG A 174 -45.75 -23.15 -11.29
N VAL A 175 -46.40 -22.61 -12.32
CA VAL A 175 -47.57 -23.23 -12.97
C VAL A 175 -47.20 -24.59 -13.58
N GLN A 176 -46.03 -24.72 -14.22
CA GLN A 176 -45.58 -26.01 -14.73
C GLN A 176 -45.37 -27.06 -13.64
N LYS A 177 -44.84 -26.68 -12.48
CA LYS A 177 -44.70 -27.59 -11.33
C LYS A 177 -46.05 -28.02 -10.80
N GLU A 178 -46.97 -27.08 -10.59
CA GLU A 178 -48.34 -27.37 -10.14
C GLU A 178 -49.05 -28.34 -11.10
N LEU A 179 -48.93 -28.14 -12.42
CA LEU A 179 -49.49 -29.04 -13.44
C LEU A 179 -48.80 -30.42 -13.53
N ASN A 180 -47.54 -30.52 -13.15
CA ASN A 180 -46.81 -31.80 -13.12
C ASN A 180 -47.10 -32.60 -11.84
N ASP A 181 -47.39 -31.92 -10.74
CA ASP A 181 -47.74 -32.54 -9.46
C ASP A 181 -49.20 -33.06 -9.44
N GLU A 182 -50.05 -32.58 -10.35
CA GLU A 182 -51.44 -33.02 -10.55
C GLU A 182 -51.62 -34.21 -11.54
N LYS A 183 -50.54 -34.71 -12.15
CA LYS A 183 -50.54 -35.89 -13.04
C LYS A 183 -49.96 -37.13 -12.38
#